data_AF-A0A380G2F1-F1
#
_entry.id   AF-A0A380G2F1-F1
#
_cell.length_a   1.000
_cell.length_b   1.000
_cell.length_c   1.000
_cell.angle_alpha   90.00
_cell.angle_beta   90.00
_cell.angle_gamma   90.00
#
_symmetry.space_group_name_H-M   'P 1'
#
loop_
_entity.id
_entity.type
_entity.pdbx_description
1 polymer ?
#
loop_
_entity_poly.entity_id
_entity_poly.type
_entity_poly.pdbx_seq_one_letter_code
_entity_poly.pdbx_strand_id
1 'polypeptide(L)'
;MNAYEITLKDNAFKYNHVAVTFNLESVVEDEGEKIFNFKVKSTFDNQSVSTDLAPFESDLQQLQQLEFKTGMTDISFLEPDLYFTVIPLEDGEMVLYVHYDSGMLYSNIGTDAGVAVKLNVTQRAFQSFIRELTGLVKLS
;
A
#
# COMPACT_ATOMS: atom_id res chain seq x y z
N MET A 1 -12.68 -9.88 -16.74
CA MET A 1 -12.12 -10.18 -15.41
C MET A 1 -12.55 -9.07 -14.49
N ASN A 2 -13.22 -9.37 -13.37
CA ASN A 2 -13.60 -8.34 -12.41
C ASN A 2 -12.36 -7.98 -11.62
N ALA A 3 -11.77 -6.81 -11.90
CA ALA A 3 -10.71 -6.24 -11.10
C ALA A 3 -11.24 -6.02 -9.67
N TYR A 4 -10.59 -6.60 -8.67
CA TYR A 4 -10.91 -6.33 -7.28
C TYR A 4 -10.10 -5.10 -6.85
N GLU A 5 -10.80 -4.04 -6.46
CA GLU A 5 -10.19 -2.76 -6.11
C GLU A 5 -10.31 -2.51 -4.61
N ILE A 6 -9.19 -2.19 -3.97
CA ILE A 6 -9.10 -1.81 -2.55
C ILE A 6 -8.49 -0.43 -2.48
N THR A 7 -9.22 0.53 -1.93
CA THR A 7 -8.79 1.94 -1.90
C THR A 7 -8.78 2.48 -0.48
N LEU A 8 -7.64 3.05 -0.08
CA LEU A 8 -7.50 3.86 1.12
C LEU A 8 -7.46 5.34 0.74
N LYS A 9 -8.35 6.13 1.32
CA LYS A 9 -8.49 7.57 1.07
C LYS A 9 -7.99 8.36 2.26
N ASP A 10 -7.34 9.49 1.99
CA ASP A 10 -7.01 10.47 3.00
C ASP A 10 -8.29 11.02 3.66
N ASN A 11 -8.23 11.38 4.95
CA ASN A 11 -9.36 11.94 5.70
C ASN A 11 -9.95 13.19 5.02
N ALA A 12 -9.11 13.98 4.35
CA ALA A 12 -9.49 15.16 3.58
C ALA A 12 -9.61 14.89 2.06
N PHE A 13 -9.84 13.63 1.64
CA PHE A 13 -9.94 13.23 0.23
C PHE A 13 -10.85 14.11 -0.62
N LYS A 14 -11.96 14.60 -0.04
CA LYS A 14 -12.89 15.53 -0.71
C LYS A 14 -12.20 16.81 -1.24
N TYR A 15 -11.08 17.18 -0.65
CA TYR A 15 -10.35 18.40 -0.94
C TYR A 15 -9.02 18.14 -1.66
N ASN A 16 -8.21 17.19 -1.16
CA ASN A 16 -6.88 16.91 -1.70
C ASN A 16 -6.86 15.80 -2.75
N HIS A 17 -7.93 15.02 -2.87
CA HIS A 17 -8.02 13.83 -3.73
C HIS A 17 -6.88 12.84 -3.52
N VAL A 18 -6.33 12.77 -2.31
CA VAL A 18 -5.22 11.87 -1.96
C VAL A 18 -5.74 10.49 -1.60
N ALA A 19 -5.34 9.48 -2.36
CA ALA A 19 -5.71 8.09 -2.12
C ALA A 19 -4.62 7.16 -2.63
N VAL A 20 -4.58 5.94 -2.09
CA VAL A 20 -3.85 4.81 -2.64
C VAL A 20 -4.83 3.69 -2.97
N THR A 21 -4.73 3.16 -4.17
CA THR A 21 -5.63 2.14 -4.73
C THR A 21 -4.81 0.95 -5.19
N PHE A 22 -5.19 -0.22 -4.71
CA PHE A 22 -4.66 -1.52 -5.10
C PHE A 22 -5.68 -2.19 -6.01
N ASN A 23 -5.31 -2.42 -7.26
CA ASN A 23 -6.15 -3.11 -8.23
C ASN A 23 -5.56 -4.50 -8.47
N LEU A 24 -6.25 -5.56 -8.02
CA LEU A 24 -5.82 -6.93 -8.25
C LEU A 24 -6.10 -7.31 -9.70
N GLU A 25 -5.04 -7.51 -10.48
CA GLU A 25 -5.13 -7.86 -11.90
C GLU A 25 -5.17 -9.38 -12.10
N SER A 26 -4.36 -10.12 -11.36
CA SER A 26 -4.32 -11.59 -11.41
C SER A 26 -3.74 -12.21 -10.14
N VAL A 27 -4.02 -13.50 -9.95
CA VAL A 27 -3.35 -14.34 -8.94
C VAL A 27 -2.72 -15.51 -9.69
N VAL A 28 -1.43 -15.73 -9.46
CA VAL A 28 -0.69 -16.87 -10.00
C VAL A 28 -0.16 -17.73 -8.87
N GLU A 29 0.11 -19.00 -9.15
CA GLU A 29 0.69 -19.94 -8.18
C GLU A 29 2.07 -20.35 -8.72
N ASP A 30 3.11 -20.16 -7.90
CA ASP A 30 4.49 -20.54 -8.21
C ASP A 30 5.08 -21.31 -7.03
N GLU A 31 5.67 -22.47 -7.31
CA GLU A 31 6.24 -23.39 -6.30
C GLU A 31 5.35 -23.68 -5.06
N GLY A 32 4.02 -23.57 -5.20
CA GLY A 32 3.05 -23.78 -4.11
C GLY A 32 2.77 -22.53 -3.26
N GLU A 33 3.26 -21.37 -3.66
CA GLU A 33 2.96 -20.06 -3.07
C GLU A 33 2.16 -19.21 -4.07
N LYS A 34 1.14 -18.50 -3.58
CA LYS A 34 0.36 -17.58 -4.41
C LYS A 34 1.04 -16.23 -4.50
N ILE A 35 1.05 -15.66 -5.70
CA ILE A 35 1.55 -14.31 -5.99
C ILE A 35 0.36 -13.47 -6.46
N PHE A 36 0.11 -12.35 -5.78
CA PHE A 36 -1.03 -11.48 -6.05
C PHE A 36 -0.56 -10.28 -6.86
N ASN A 37 -0.79 -10.26 -8.17
CA ASN A 37 -0.33 -9.17 -9.02
C ASN A 37 -1.27 -7.96 -8.91
N PHE A 38 -0.78 -6.88 -8.30
CA PHE A 38 -1.49 -5.62 -8.19
C PHE A 38 -0.91 -4.56 -9.10
N LYS A 39 -1.81 -3.76 -9.65
CA LYS A 39 -1.48 -2.41 -10.09
C LYS A 39 -1.82 -1.43 -8.97
N VAL A 40 -0.80 -0.80 -8.41
CA VAL A 40 -0.97 0.16 -7.32
C VAL A 40 -0.90 1.57 -7.86
N LYS A 41 -1.89 2.40 -7.53
CA LYS A 41 -1.96 3.80 -7.94
C LYS A 41 -2.17 4.71 -6.72
N SER A 42 -1.33 5.72 -6.58
CA SER A 42 -1.60 6.84 -5.67
C SER A 42 -1.97 8.10 -6.43
N THR A 43 -2.92 8.87 -5.90
CA THR A 43 -3.32 10.18 -6.42
C THR A 43 -2.96 11.28 -5.42
N PHE A 44 -2.58 12.45 -5.91
CA PHE A 44 -2.29 13.65 -5.11
C PHE A 44 -2.26 14.89 -6.02
N ASP A 45 -2.87 16.01 -5.64
CA ASP A 45 -2.78 17.29 -6.35
C ASP A 45 -2.92 17.21 -7.90
N ASN A 46 -3.95 16.49 -8.38
CA ASN A 46 -4.22 16.19 -9.79
C ASN A 46 -3.13 15.37 -10.53
N GLN A 47 -2.15 14.86 -9.81
CA GLN A 47 -1.14 13.93 -10.28
C GLN A 47 -1.44 12.53 -9.79
N SER A 48 -0.77 11.56 -10.41
CA SER A 48 -0.77 10.18 -9.92
C SER A 48 0.55 9.51 -10.20
N VAL A 49 0.95 8.63 -9.30
CA VAL A 49 2.05 7.69 -9.46
C VAL A 49 1.48 6.28 -9.46
N SER A 50 2.10 5.37 -10.22
CA SER A 50 1.69 3.98 -10.24
C SER A 50 2.90 3.07 -10.29
N THR A 51 2.79 1.91 -9.67
CA THR A 51 3.75 0.82 -9.73
C THR A 51 3.00 -0.50 -9.79
N ASP A 52 3.67 -1.51 -10.31
CA ASP A 52 3.22 -2.87 -10.14
C ASP A 52 3.77 -3.40 -8.81
N LEU A 53 3.04 -4.29 -8.16
CA LEU A 53 3.42 -4.92 -6.90
C LEU A 53 2.94 -6.36 -6.90
N ALA A 54 3.84 -7.31 -6.65
CA ALA A 54 3.50 -8.73 -6.62
C ALA A 54 3.82 -9.35 -5.24
N PRO A 55 3.08 -8.99 -4.16
CA PRO A 55 3.28 -9.63 -2.87
C PRO A 55 2.98 -11.12 -2.95
N PHE A 56 3.81 -11.87 -2.25
CA PHE A 56 3.60 -13.29 -2.00
C PHE A 56 2.49 -13.48 -0.96
N GLU A 57 1.91 -14.67 -0.92
CA GLU A 57 0.92 -15.04 0.11
C GLU A 57 1.49 -14.82 1.51
N SER A 58 2.77 -15.17 1.71
CA SER A 58 3.48 -14.97 2.98
C SER A 58 3.56 -13.49 3.39
N ASP A 59 3.75 -12.56 2.44
CA ASP A 59 3.72 -11.11 2.73
C ASP A 59 2.33 -10.69 3.25
N LEU A 60 1.27 -11.13 2.57
CA LEU A 60 -0.11 -10.82 3.00
C LEU A 60 -0.47 -11.49 4.33
N GLN A 61 0.05 -12.67 4.62
CA GLN A 61 -0.12 -13.32 5.92
C GLN A 61 0.63 -12.59 7.04
N GLN A 62 1.83 -12.06 6.77
CA GLN A 62 2.57 -11.23 7.74
C GLN A 62 1.81 -9.94 8.06
N LEU A 63 1.19 -9.30 7.06
CA LEU A 63 0.33 -8.13 7.27
C LEU A 63 -0.85 -8.40 8.22
N GLN A 64 -1.39 -9.63 8.27
CA GLN A 64 -2.47 -9.97 9.21
C GLN A 64 -2.04 -9.91 10.67
N GLN A 65 -0.74 -10.10 10.94
CA GLN A 65 -0.16 -10.13 12.27
C GLN A 65 0.39 -8.76 12.69
N LEU A 66 0.17 -7.72 11.89
CA LEU A 66 0.72 -6.40 12.14
C LEU A 66 0.10 -5.77 13.40
N GLU A 67 0.93 -5.61 14.43
CA GLU A 67 0.60 -4.83 15.62
C GLU A 67 1.20 -3.42 15.52
N PHE A 68 0.35 -2.40 15.64
CA PHE A 68 0.81 -1.01 15.69
C PHE A 68 1.49 -0.75 17.03
N LYS A 69 2.83 -0.71 17.01
CA LYS A 69 3.61 -0.27 18.16
C LYS A 69 3.52 1.25 18.29
N THR A 70 3.73 1.77 19.49
CA THR A 70 3.93 3.20 19.70
C THR A 70 5.17 3.65 18.92
N GLY A 71 5.04 4.67 18.07
CA GLY A 71 6.12 5.18 17.22
C GLY A 71 6.01 4.73 15.77
N MET A 72 7.06 5.01 14.98
CA MET A 72 7.11 4.71 13.55
C MET A 72 7.24 3.20 13.30
N THR A 73 6.44 2.66 12.39
CA THR A 73 6.49 1.27 11.94
C THR A 73 6.59 1.23 10.42
N ASP A 74 7.64 0.62 9.90
CA ASP A 74 7.80 0.38 8.47
C ASP A 74 7.23 -1.00 8.12
N ILE A 75 6.51 -1.06 7.01
CA ILE A 75 5.88 -2.28 6.48
C ILE A 75 6.41 -2.46 5.06
N SER A 76 7.25 -3.47 4.89
CA SER A 76 7.87 -3.82 3.62
C SER A 76 7.29 -5.12 3.08
N PHE A 77 7.27 -5.25 1.76
CA PHE A 77 7.01 -6.48 1.05
C PHE A 77 8.35 -7.10 0.61
N LEU A 78 8.35 -8.39 0.25
CA LEU A 78 9.57 -9.03 -0.25
C LEU A 78 10.11 -8.35 -1.52
N GLU A 79 9.21 -7.85 -2.37
CA GLU A 79 9.57 -6.98 -3.50
C GLU A 79 9.64 -5.50 -3.06
N PRO A 80 10.73 -4.78 -3.39
CA PRO A 80 10.99 -3.44 -2.83
C PRO A 80 10.22 -2.31 -3.51
N ASP A 81 9.44 -2.58 -4.56
CA ASP A 81 8.81 -1.56 -5.40
C ASP A 81 7.86 -0.62 -4.63
N LEU A 82 7.39 -1.07 -3.45
CA LEU A 82 6.56 -0.29 -2.56
C LEU A 82 6.78 -0.68 -1.09
N TYR A 83 6.79 0.31 -0.20
CA TYR A 83 6.70 0.06 1.25
C TYR A 83 5.88 1.16 1.94
N PHE A 84 5.39 0.87 3.14
CA PHE A 84 4.64 1.81 3.95
C PHE A 84 5.43 2.25 5.18
N THR A 85 5.37 3.53 5.51
CA THR A 85 5.75 4.03 6.83
C THR A 85 4.48 4.46 7.56
N VAL A 86 4.24 3.88 8.73
CA VAL A 86 3.05 4.15 9.54
C VAL A 86 3.44 4.84 10.84
N ILE A 87 2.82 5.99 11.11
CA ILE A 87 3.04 6.76 12.33
C ILE A 87 1.67 6.95 13.02
N PRO A 88 1.39 6.21 14.10
CA PRO A 88 0.20 6.44 14.91
C PRO A 88 0.32 7.79 15.65
N LEU A 89 -0.77 8.53 15.66
CA LEU A 89 -0.93 9.79 16.39
C LEU A 89 -1.91 9.60 17.56
N GLU A 90 -2.14 10.66 18.32
CA GLU A 90 -3.19 10.70 19.33
C GLU A 90 -4.59 10.58 18.70
N ASP A 91 -5.58 10.23 19.52
CA ASP A 91 -7.00 10.13 19.13
C ASP A 91 -7.34 9.15 17.99
N GLY A 92 -6.46 8.17 17.74
CA GLY A 92 -6.69 7.15 16.71
C GLY A 92 -6.46 7.64 15.28
N GLU A 93 -5.82 8.80 15.13
CA GLU A 93 -5.30 9.31 13.86
C GLU A 93 -3.96 8.65 13.52
N MET A 94 -3.62 8.67 12.24
CA MET A 94 -2.43 8.00 11.72
C MET A 94 -1.93 8.74 10.48
N VAL A 95 -0.62 8.85 10.35
CA VAL A 95 0.04 9.25 9.11
C VAL A 95 0.60 8.01 8.44
N LEU A 96 0.21 7.81 7.20
CA LEU A 96 0.74 6.78 6.31
C LEU A 96 1.56 7.48 5.23
N TYR A 97 2.79 7.03 5.02
CA TYR A 97 3.55 7.32 3.82
C TYR A 97 3.61 6.07 2.95
N VAL A 98 3.21 6.21 1.68
CA VAL A 98 3.37 5.18 0.65
C VAL A 98 4.61 5.54 -0.15
N HIS A 99 5.67 4.78 0.05
CA HIS A 99 6.94 4.99 -0.62
C HIS A 99 6.99 4.11 -1.87
N TYR A 100 7.34 4.73 -2.98
CA TYR A 100 7.60 4.06 -4.25
C TYR A 100 9.11 3.95 -4.42
N ASP A 101 9.65 2.74 -4.58
CA ASP A 101 11.06 2.60 -4.94
C ASP A 101 11.26 3.01 -6.40
N SER A 102 12.16 3.96 -6.63
CA SER A 102 12.35 4.62 -7.92
C SER A 102 13.61 4.19 -8.64
N GLY A 103 14.19 3.03 -8.30
CA GLY A 103 15.34 2.48 -9.03
C GLY A 103 15.17 2.51 -10.56
N MET A 104 13.92 2.54 -11.07
CA MET A 104 13.62 2.61 -12.50
C MET A 104 12.64 3.70 -13.00
N LEU A 105 11.91 4.43 -12.14
CA LEU A 105 10.77 5.25 -12.61
C LEU A 105 11.10 6.70 -12.99
N TYR A 106 12.22 7.27 -12.51
CA TYR A 106 12.59 8.65 -12.82
C TYR A 106 14.04 8.78 -13.30
N SER A 107 14.27 8.53 -14.58
CA SER A 107 15.45 9.06 -15.26
C SER A 107 15.44 10.59 -15.12
N ASN A 108 16.37 11.14 -14.32
CA ASN A 108 16.72 12.56 -14.11
C ASN A 108 16.40 13.21 -12.75
N ILE A 109 16.04 12.47 -11.71
CA ILE A 109 16.14 13.00 -10.34
C ILE A 109 16.90 11.99 -9.49
N GLY A 110 18.15 12.33 -9.16
CA GLY A 110 18.98 11.57 -8.25
C GLY A 110 18.49 11.76 -6.82
N THR A 111 17.54 10.93 -6.40
CA THR A 111 17.29 10.69 -4.98
C THR A 111 17.32 9.19 -4.76
N ASP A 112 18.16 8.72 -3.83
CA ASP A 112 18.28 7.31 -3.44
C ASP A 112 16.99 6.73 -2.83
N ALA A 113 15.94 7.56 -2.66
CA ALA A 113 14.59 7.17 -2.29
C ALA A 113 13.60 7.85 -3.26
N GLY A 114 12.62 7.09 -3.76
CA GLY A 114 11.64 7.60 -4.71
C GLY A 114 10.56 8.51 -4.10
N VAL A 115 9.44 8.64 -4.80
CA VAL A 115 8.32 9.49 -4.38
C VAL A 115 7.61 8.84 -3.18
N ALA A 116 7.27 9.66 -2.17
CA ALA A 116 6.41 9.24 -1.06
C ALA A 116 5.10 10.02 -1.06
N VAL A 117 3.97 9.32 -1.07
CA VAL A 117 2.63 9.93 -0.96
C VAL A 117 2.19 9.85 0.49
N LYS A 118 1.90 11.01 1.09
CA LYS A 118 1.42 11.11 2.47
C LYS A 118 -0.11 11.07 2.52
N LEU A 119 -0.66 10.17 3.35
CA LEU A 119 -2.07 10.11 3.70
C LEU A 119 -2.22 10.31 5.21
N ASN A 120 -3.17 11.13 5.62
CA ASN A 120 -3.67 11.20 6.98
C ASN A 120 -4.95 10.37 7.03
N VAL A 121 -4.96 9.33 7.84
CA VAL A 121 -6.03 8.33 7.92
C VAL A 121 -6.33 8.01 9.37
N THR A 122 -7.52 7.50 9.65
CA THR A 122 -7.78 6.90 10.96
C THR A 122 -7.18 5.50 11.04
N GLN A 123 -6.76 5.07 12.25
CA GLN A 123 -6.32 3.70 12.49
C GLN A 123 -7.37 2.67 12.04
N ARG A 124 -8.66 3.00 12.23
CA ARG A 124 -9.78 2.15 11.79
C ARG A 124 -9.83 1.99 10.27
N ALA A 125 -9.63 3.08 9.52
CA ALA A 125 -9.62 3.05 8.06
C ALA A 125 -8.43 2.22 7.54
N PHE A 126 -7.24 2.45 8.10
CA PHE A 126 -6.05 1.70 7.75
C PHE A 126 -6.19 0.19 8.08
N GLN A 127 -6.72 -0.15 9.25
CA GLN A 127 -7.02 -1.54 9.60
C GLN A 127 -8.06 -2.18 8.67
N SER A 128 -9.07 -1.43 8.22
CA SER A 128 -10.02 -1.96 7.22
C SER A 128 -9.33 -2.27 5.91
N PHE A 129 -8.49 -1.35 5.44
CA PHE A 129 -7.69 -1.52 4.24
C PHE A 129 -6.78 -2.75 4.31
N ILE A 130 -6.04 -2.94 5.41
CA ILE A 130 -5.20 -4.13 5.62
C ILE A 130 -6.05 -5.41 5.68
N ARG A 131 -7.21 -5.40 6.35
CA ARG A 131 -8.12 -6.57 6.38
C ARG A 131 -8.66 -6.93 5.00
N GLU A 132 -8.97 -5.94 4.17
CA GLU A 132 -9.43 -6.19 2.80
C GLU A 132 -8.32 -6.78 1.94
N LEU A 133 -7.09 -6.24 2.02
CA LEU A 133 -5.93 -6.78 1.31
C LEU A 133 -5.64 -8.22 1.71
N THR A 134 -5.54 -8.46 3.02
CA THR A 134 -5.20 -9.77 3.55
C THR A 134 -6.35 -10.78 3.48
N GLY A 135 -7.58 -10.31 3.28
CA GLY A 135 -8.75 -11.15 3.01
C GLY A 135 -8.67 -11.87 1.66
N LEU A 136 -7.87 -11.37 0.72
CA LEU A 136 -7.65 -12.00 -0.60
C LEU A 136 -7.01 -13.39 -0.50
N VAL A 137 -6.19 -13.61 0.52
CA VAL A 137 -5.60 -14.92 0.83
C VAL A 137 -6.67 -15.98 1.10
N LYS A 138 -7.83 -15.60 1.63
CA LYS A 138 -8.93 -16.54 1.95
C LYS A 138 -9.90 -16.79 0.80
N LEU A 139 -9.91 -15.90 -0.20
CA LEU A 139 -10.82 -15.93 -1.35
C LEU A 139 -10.22 -16.63 -2.57
N SER A 140 -8.90 -16.75 -2.61
CA SER A 140 -8.13 -17.47 -3.62
C SER A 140 -7.88 -18.90 -3.19
#